data_AF-A0A6S6RR66-F1
#
_entry.id   AF-A0A6S6RR66-F1
#
_cell.length_a   1.000
_cell.length_b   1.000
_cell.length_c   1.000
_cell.angle_alpha   90.00
_cell.angle_beta   90.00
_cell.angle_gamma   90.00
#
_symmetry.space_group_name_H-M   'P 1'
#
loop_
_entity.id
_entity.type
_entity.pdbx_description
1 polymer ?
#
loop_
_entity_poly.entity_id
_entity_poly.type
_entity_poly.pdbx_seq_one_letter_code
_entity_poly.pdbx_strand_id
1 'polypeptide(L)'
;MQILAAHLTNQAIDFRQIDYNQPTCIILGQERAGISKQALALADHNIHIPMMGMVQSLNVSLASALILYEAQRQRQNANMYDSLFSQLSEEEQQAWLFEGGYPVLAAVSKHKRLPRPLINEHGEIVASDAWWAAMQSSKVPGKKRTLEN
;
A
#
# COMPACT_ATOMS: atom_id res chain seq x y z
N MET A 1 1.38 -2.15 16.48
CA MET A 1 0.85 -2.65 15.19
C MET A 1 0.37 -4.05 15.43
N GLN A 2 -0.85 -4.37 14.99
CA GLN A 2 -1.43 -5.71 15.12
C GLN A 2 -1.44 -6.45 13.76
N ILE A 3 -1.33 -7.77 13.80
CA ILE A 3 -1.36 -8.68 12.65
C ILE A 3 -2.55 -9.62 12.80
N LEU A 4 -3.49 -9.54 11.87
CA LEU A 4 -4.73 -10.32 11.87
C LEU A 4 -4.67 -11.35 10.75
N ALA A 5 -5.01 -12.60 11.03
CA ALA A 5 -5.15 -13.63 10.01
C ALA A 5 -6.62 -13.99 9.81
N ALA A 6 -7.14 -13.82 8.58
CA ALA A 6 -8.48 -14.25 8.22
C ALA A 6 -8.53 -15.78 8.05
N HIS A 7 -8.63 -16.49 9.17
CA HIS A 7 -8.57 -17.96 9.23
C HIS A 7 -9.61 -18.52 10.19
N LEU A 8 -10.42 -19.46 9.69
CA LEU A 8 -11.44 -20.12 10.48
C LEU A 8 -10.80 -21.11 11.46
N THR A 9 -10.85 -20.79 12.75
CA THR A 9 -10.45 -21.67 13.86
C THR A 9 -11.46 -21.55 14.99
N ASN A 10 -11.49 -22.51 15.92
CA ASN A 10 -12.38 -22.44 17.09
C ASN A 10 -12.08 -21.26 18.02
N GLN A 11 -10.91 -20.64 17.89
CA GLN A 11 -10.48 -19.48 18.66
C GLN A 11 -10.57 -18.17 17.86
N ALA A 12 -11.09 -18.23 16.62
CA ALA A 12 -11.18 -17.05 15.78
C ALA A 12 -12.22 -16.06 16.34
N ILE A 13 -11.82 -14.81 16.41
CA ILE A 13 -12.65 -13.70 16.89
C ILE A 13 -13.55 -13.25 15.72
N ASP A 14 -14.78 -12.81 15.99
CA ASP A 14 -15.60 -12.16 14.96
C ASP A 14 -14.86 -10.90 14.49
N PHE A 15 -14.65 -10.77 13.18
CA PHE A 15 -13.91 -9.65 12.60
C PHE A 15 -14.44 -8.28 13.05
N ARG A 16 -15.72 -8.15 13.43
CA ARG A 16 -16.33 -6.90 13.91
C ARG A 16 -15.92 -6.51 15.33
N GLN A 17 -15.38 -7.44 16.11
CA GLN A 17 -14.96 -7.20 17.50
C GLN A 17 -13.53 -6.67 17.62
N ILE A 18 -12.79 -6.63 16.52
CA ILE A 18 -11.44 -6.06 16.48
C ILE A 18 -11.52 -4.53 16.45
N ASP A 19 -10.62 -3.88 17.19
CA ASP A 19 -10.38 -2.45 17.06
C ASP A 19 -9.42 -2.19 15.89
N TYR A 20 -9.93 -1.62 14.79
CA TYR A 20 -9.17 -1.29 13.57
C TYR A 20 -8.63 0.15 13.56
N ASN A 21 -8.82 0.92 14.64
CA ASN A 21 -8.30 2.29 14.74
C ASN A 21 -6.78 2.34 14.95
N GLN A 22 -6.18 1.22 15.34
CA GLN A 22 -4.73 1.06 15.43
C GLN A 22 -4.09 0.60 14.10
N PRO A 23 -2.76 0.77 13.93
CA PRO A 23 -2.03 0.21 12.79
C PRO A 23 -2.25 -1.30 12.69
N THR A 24 -2.81 -1.75 11.57
CA THR A 24 -3.34 -3.10 11.40
C THR A 24 -2.88 -3.69 10.07
N CYS A 25 -2.30 -4.89 10.11
CA CYS A 25 -2.01 -5.72 8.96
C CYS A 25 -3.03 -6.87 8.89
N ILE A 26 -3.68 -7.06 7.74
CA ILE A 26 -4.65 -8.14 7.54
C ILE A 26 -4.05 -9.14 6.55
N ILE A 27 -3.84 -10.36 7.01
CA ILE A 27 -3.38 -11.50 6.22
C ILE A 27 -4.62 -12.23 5.70
N LEU A 28 -4.69 -12.35 4.38
CA LEU A 28 -5.76 -13.05 3.67
C LEU A 28 -5.19 -14.32 3.05
N GLY A 29 -5.92 -15.43 3.16
CA GLY A 29 -5.51 -16.71 2.61
C GLY A 29 -5.73 -16.81 1.10
N GLN A 30 -4.95 -17.68 0.44
CA GLN A 30 -5.23 -18.08 -0.93
C GLN A 30 -6.44 -19.02 -0.97
N GLU A 31 -7.28 -18.93 -2.00
CA GLU A 31 -8.57 -19.66 -2.08
C GLU A 31 -8.45 -21.18 -1.85
N ARG A 32 -7.33 -21.80 -2.25
CA ARG A 32 -7.11 -23.25 -2.12
C ARG A 32 -6.23 -23.63 -0.92
N ALA A 33 -5.23 -22.82 -0.63
CA ALA A 33 -4.19 -23.15 0.35
C ALA A 33 -4.39 -22.48 1.71
N GLY A 34 -5.33 -21.53 1.81
CA GLY A 34 -5.54 -20.73 3.00
C GLY A 34 -4.32 -19.87 3.36
N ILE A 35 -4.10 -19.66 4.65
CA ILE A 35 -2.96 -18.93 5.20
C ILE A 35 -1.89 -19.95 5.62
N SER A 36 -0.61 -19.64 5.36
CA SER A 36 0.49 -20.52 5.73
C SER A 36 0.61 -20.67 7.25
N LYS A 37 1.07 -21.83 7.72
CA LYS A 37 1.29 -22.08 9.16
C LYS A 37 2.22 -21.05 9.80
N GLN A 38 3.24 -20.61 9.05
CA GLN A 38 4.17 -19.57 9.51
C GLN A 38 3.46 -18.23 9.71
N ALA A 39 2.61 -17.82 8.78
CA ALA A 39 1.84 -16.58 8.90
C ALA A 39 0.81 -16.66 10.04
N LEU A 40 0.15 -17.80 10.24
CA LEU A 40 -0.75 -18.03 11.38
C LEU A 40 -0.02 -17.96 12.72
N ALA A 41 1.21 -18.49 12.81
CA ALA A 41 2.00 -18.46 14.03
C ALA A 41 2.53 -17.05 14.39
N LEU A 42 2.61 -16.16 13.39
CA LEU A 42 3.04 -14.76 13.57
C LEU A 42 1.87 -13.78 13.74
N ALA A 43 0.63 -14.23 13.55
CA ALA A 43 -0.55 -13.39 13.71
C ALA A 43 -0.86 -13.22 15.20
N ASP A 44 -1.20 -11.99 15.60
CA ASP A 44 -1.66 -11.68 16.96
C ASP A 44 -3.05 -12.26 17.19
N HIS A 45 -3.91 -12.22 16.17
CA HIS A 45 -5.28 -12.74 16.22
C HIS A 45 -5.69 -13.46 14.95
N ASN A 46 -6.46 -14.54 15.10
CA ASN A 46 -7.24 -15.11 14.01
C ASN A 46 -8.64 -14.48 14.02
N ILE A 47 -9.09 -14.00 12.87
CA ILE A 47 -10.42 -13.40 12.70
C ILE A 47 -11.23 -14.22 11.70
N HIS A 48 -12.55 -14.23 11.88
CA HIS A 48 -13.46 -14.86 10.94
C HIS A 48 -14.67 -13.97 10.67
N ILE A 49 -15.27 -14.17 9.49
CA ILE A 49 -16.57 -13.60 9.15
C ILE A 49 -17.61 -14.67 9.52
N PRO A 50 -18.58 -14.35 10.40
CA PRO A 50 -19.63 -15.30 10.73
C PRO A 50 -20.40 -15.73 9.48
N MET A 51 -20.40 -17.04 9.23
CA MET A 51 -21.12 -17.64 8.10
C MET A 51 -22.46 -18.17 8.59
N MET A 52 -23.53 -17.82 7.89
CA MET A 52 -24.86 -18.37 8.14
C MET A 52 -25.17 -19.40 7.05
N GLY A 53 -25.41 -20.65 7.44
CA GLY A 53 -25.77 -21.75 6.52
C GLY A 53 -24.63 -22.73 6.24
N MET A 54 -24.66 -23.35 5.06
CA MET A 54 -23.82 -24.52 4.75
C MET A 54 -22.42 -24.18 4.20
N VAL A 55 -22.18 -22.91 3.87
CA VAL A 55 -20.90 -22.46 3.28
C VAL A 55 -19.87 -22.17 4.38
N GLN A 56 -18.65 -22.65 4.17
CA GLN A 56 -17.57 -22.55 5.17
C GLN A 56 -16.75 -21.26 5.05
N SER A 57 -16.83 -20.59 3.90
CA SER A 57 -16.09 -19.34 3.64
C SER A 57 -16.72 -18.53 2.51
N LEU A 58 -16.29 -17.28 2.40
CA LEU A 58 -16.56 -16.41 1.25
C LEU A 58 -15.37 -16.43 0.29
N ASN A 59 -15.61 -15.97 -0.93
CA ASN A 59 -14.52 -15.58 -1.84
C ASN A 59 -13.57 -14.60 -1.14
N VAL A 60 -12.26 -14.73 -1.37
CA VAL A 60 -11.24 -13.90 -0.71
C VAL A 60 -11.46 -12.41 -0.96
N SER A 61 -11.89 -11.99 -2.14
CA SER A 61 -12.19 -10.60 -2.45
C SER A 61 -13.37 -10.07 -1.64
N LEU A 62 -14.42 -10.88 -1.46
CA LEU A 62 -15.60 -10.50 -0.69
C LEU A 62 -15.29 -10.45 0.82
N ALA A 63 -14.52 -11.41 1.32
CA ALA A 63 -14.04 -11.39 2.69
C ALA A 63 -13.17 -10.15 2.97
N SER A 64 -12.26 -9.83 2.04
CA SER A 64 -11.41 -8.62 2.11
C SER A 64 -12.25 -7.35 2.15
N ALA A 65 -13.23 -7.23 1.24
CA ALA A 65 -14.11 -6.07 1.19
C ALA A 65 -14.87 -5.88 2.51
N LEU A 66 -15.46 -6.94 3.07
CA LEU A 66 -16.19 -6.87 4.34
C LEU A 66 -15.29 -6.42 5.50
N ILE A 67 -14.09 -6.99 5.63
CA ILE A 67 -13.15 -6.64 6.69
C ILE A 67 -12.66 -5.20 6.53
N LEU A 68 -12.31 -4.77 5.31
CA LEU A 68 -11.83 -3.42 5.05
C LEU A 68 -12.93 -2.36 5.24
N TYR A 69 -14.19 -2.67 4.90
CA TYR A 69 -15.31 -1.77 5.16
C TYR A 69 -15.64 -1.64 6.65
N GLU A 70 -15.48 -2.72 7.42
CA GLU A 70 -15.56 -2.64 8.89
C GLU A 70 -14.48 -1.72 9.45
N ALA A 71 -13.22 -1.90 9.01
CA ALA A 71 -12.12 -1.04 9.40
C ALA A 71 -12.36 0.42 9.00
N GLN A 72 -12.86 0.66 7.78
CA GLN A 72 -13.21 1.99 7.29
C GLN A 72 -14.32 2.61 8.16
N ARG A 73 -15.38 1.86 8.50
CA ARG A 73 -16.47 2.35 9.36
C ARG A 73 -15.95 2.78 10.74
N GLN A 74 -15.12 1.95 11.37
CA GLN A 74 -14.54 2.28 12.68
C GLN A 74 -13.68 3.54 12.61
N ARG A 75 -12.79 3.62 11.61
CA ARG A 75 -11.90 4.77 11.38
C ARG A 75 -12.67 6.06 11.08
N GLN A 76 -13.77 5.96 10.33
CA GLN A 76 -14.67 7.08 10.08
C GLN A 76 -15.36 7.54 11.35
N ASN A 77 -15.89 6.62 12.17
CA ASN A 77 -16.51 6.97 13.45
C ASN A 77 -15.50 7.56 14.46
N ALA A 78 -14.21 7.26 14.31
CA ALA A 78 -13.11 7.85 15.06
C ALA A 78 -12.56 9.15 14.41
N ASN A 79 -13.22 9.69 13.37
CA ASN A 79 -12.84 10.89 12.61
C ASN A 79 -11.42 10.84 12.04
N MET A 80 -10.88 9.64 11.77
CA MET A 80 -9.50 9.48 11.28
C MET A 80 -9.32 9.93 9.82
N TYR A 81 -10.42 10.09 9.07
CA TYR A 81 -10.40 10.59 7.69
C TYR A 81 -10.66 12.10 7.60
N ASP A 82 -11.04 12.77 8.69
CA ASP A 82 -11.39 14.19 8.70
C ASP A 82 -10.16 15.11 8.88
N SER A 83 -8.96 14.53 8.84
CA SER A 83 -7.73 15.29 8.99
C SER A 83 -7.52 16.24 7.82
N LEU A 84 -7.40 17.53 8.12
CA LEU A 84 -7.04 18.57 7.14
C LEU A 84 -5.61 18.41 6.59
N PHE A 85 -4.79 17.59 7.24
CA PHE A 85 -3.40 17.33 6.87
C PHE A 85 -3.16 15.83 6.70
N SER A 86 -2.38 15.47 5.69
CA SER A 86 -1.95 14.09 5.48
C SER A 86 -0.99 13.65 6.60
N GLN A 87 -1.05 12.37 6.97
CA GLN A 87 -0.08 11.74 7.87
C GLN A 87 1.28 11.50 7.20
N LEU A 88 1.33 11.59 5.86
CA LEU A 88 2.56 11.44 5.08
C LEU A 88 3.37 12.74 5.13
N SER A 89 4.70 12.61 5.17
CA SER A 89 5.58 13.77 5.02
C SER A 89 5.36 14.45 3.66
N GLU A 90 5.68 15.75 3.55
CA GLU A 90 5.57 16.47 2.27
C GLU A 90 6.41 15.81 1.16
N GLU A 91 7.59 15.29 1.51
CA GLU A 91 8.45 14.54 0.58
C GLU A 91 7.76 13.28 0.03
N GLU A 92 7.09 12.51 0.89
CA GLU A 92 6.34 11.33 0.47
C GLU A 92 5.15 11.73 -0.40
N GLN A 93 4.39 12.75 0.00
CA GLN A 93 3.26 13.24 -0.79
C GLN A 93 3.69 13.64 -2.21
N GLN A 94 4.80 14.39 -2.31
CA GLN A 94 5.37 14.84 -3.59
C GLN A 94 5.89 13.68 -4.43
N ALA A 95 6.53 12.68 -3.81
CA ALA A 95 6.94 11.46 -4.51
C ALA A 95 5.73 10.72 -5.09
N TRP A 96 4.64 10.57 -4.34
CA TRP A 96 3.42 9.92 -4.82
C TRP A 96 2.73 10.73 -5.92
N LEU A 97 2.67 12.07 -5.79
CA LEU A 97 2.14 12.96 -6.82
C LEU A 97 2.91 12.84 -8.13
N PHE A 98 4.25 12.84 -8.07
CA PHE A 98 5.08 12.67 -9.26
C PHE A 98 4.95 11.27 -9.88
N GLU A 99 5.00 10.22 -9.06
CA GLU A 99 4.89 8.83 -9.53
C GLU A 99 3.52 8.53 -10.15
N GLY A 100 2.44 9.07 -9.57
CA GLY A 100 1.07 8.90 -10.07
C GLY A 100 0.73 9.82 -11.24
N GLY A 101 1.14 11.08 -11.19
CA GLY A 101 0.84 12.08 -12.22
C GLY A 101 1.68 11.91 -13.50
N TYR A 102 2.92 11.42 -13.36
CA TYR A 102 3.88 11.32 -14.46
C TYR A 102 4.55 9.94 -14.51
N PRO A 103 3.80 8.83 -14.68
CA PRO A 103 4.32 7.47 -14.51
C PRO A 103 5.49 7.13 -15.46
N VAL A 104 5.45 7.65 -16.69
CA VAL A 104 6.54 7.45 -17.67
C VAL A 104 7.81 8.16 -17.21
N LEU A 105 7.72 9.41 -16.79
CA LEU A 105 8.88 10.18 -16.32
C LEU A 105 9.42 9.61 -15.00
N ALA A 106 8.52 9.14 -14.12
CA ALA A 106 8.90 8.47 -12.88
C ALA A 106 9.69 7.18 -13.14
N ALA A 107 9.26 6.35 -14.08
CA ALA A 107 9.98 5.14 -14.47
C ALA A 107 11.39 5.46 -15.01
N VAL A 108 11.50 6.48 -15.88
CA VAL A 108 12.79 6.92 -16.42
C VAL A 108 13.68 7.52 -15.33
N SER A 109 13.12 8.35 -14.45
CA SER A 109 13.83 8.93 -13.30
C SER A 109 14.40 7.84 -12.41
N LYS A 110 13.61 6.81 -12.09
CA LYS A 110 14.04 5.65 -11.31
C LYS A 110 15.15 4.87 -12.01
N HIS A 111 15.02 4.62 -13.32
CA HIS A 111 16.05 3.92 -14.09
C HIS A 111 17.37 4.70 -14.14
N LYS A 112 17.28 6.01 -14.30
CA LYS A 112 18.45 6.91 -14.38
C LYS A 112 18.97 7.38 -13.02
N ARG A 113 18.34 6.96 -11.92
CA ARG A 113 18.63 7.40 -10.54
C ARG A 113 18.60 8.93 -10.39
N LEU A 114 17.68 9.57 -11.10
CA LEU A 114 17.43 11.00 -10.98
C LEU A 114 16.54 11.27 -9.76
N PRO A 115 16.73 12.42 -9.08
CA PRO A 115 15.86 12.81 -7.99
C PRO A 115 14.43 13.01 -8.49
N ARG A 116 13.45 12.73 -7.63
CA ARG A 116 12.04 13.01 -7.94
C ARG A 116 11.81 14.51 -7.80
N PRO A 117 11.34 15.20 -8.85
CA PRO A 117 11.04 16.61 -8.77
C PRO A 117 9.73 16.83 -8.00
N LEU A 118 9.53 18.06 -7.55
CA LEU A 118 8.29 18.49 -6.92
C LEU A 118 7.24 18.81 -7.99
N ILE A 119 5.97 18.74 -7.60
CA ILE A 119 4.82 19.14 -8.39
C ILE A 119 4.25 20.42 -7.78
N ASN A 120 4.09 21.46 -8.59
CA ASN A 120 3.49 22.72 -8.16
C ASN A 120 1.95 22.62 -8.08
N GLU A 121 1.31 23.68 -7.61
CA GLU A 121 -0.15 23.78 -7.47
C GLU A 121 -0.94 23.64 -8.79
N HIS A 122 -0.28 23.87 -9.92
CA HIS A 122 -0.85 23.72 -11.27
C HIS A 122 -0.66 22.30 -11.82
N GLY A 123 -0.02 21.41 -11.06
CA GLY A 123 0.28 20.04 -11.48
C GLY A 123 1.54 19.91 -12.33
N GLU A 124 2.37 20.95 -12.44
CA GLU A 124 3.56 20.96 -13.28
C GLU A 124 4.81 20.52 -12.51
N ILE A 125 5.75 19.90 -13.25
CA ILE A 125 7.04 19.46 -12.70
C ILE A 125 7.96 20.67 -12.46
N VAL A 126 8.38 20.85 -11.21
CA VAL A 126 9.40 21.82 -10.81
C VAL A 126 10.75 21.11 -10.78
N ALA A 127 11.50 21.24 -11.89
CA ALA A 127 12.82 20.64 -12.06
C ALA A 127 13.78 21.61 -12.74
N SER A 128 15.08 21.43 -12.50
CA SER A 128 16.13 22.23 -13.16
C SER A 128 16.33 21.83 -14.62
N ASP A 129 16.87 22.73 -15.43
CA ASP A 129 17.24 22.44 -16.83
C ASP A 129 18.18 21.24 -16.93
N ALA A 130 19.08 21.07 -15.95
CA ALA A 130 19.97 19.92 -15.86
C ALA A 130 19.21 18.60 -15.70
N TRP A 131 18.11 18.61 -14.93
CA TRP A 131 17.25 17.44 -14.78
C TRP A 131 16.54 17.10 -16.09
N TRP A 132 15.99 18.10 -16.80
CA TRP A 132 15.36 17.90 -18.11
C TRP A 132 16.35 17.39 -19.16
N ALA A 133 17.56 17.95 -19.21
CA ALA A 133 18.62 17.47 -20.08
C ALA A 133 18.99 16.01 -19.79
N ALA A 134 19.11 15.64 -18.51
CA ALA A 134 19.38 14.25 -18.10
C ALA A 134 18.19 13.32 -18.43
N MET A 135 16.97 13.82 -18.36
CA MET A 135 15.76 13.08 -18.71
C MET A 135 15.72 12.74 -20.21
N GLN A 136 16.12 13.67 -21.07
CA GLN A 136 16.17 13.47 -22.53
C GLN A 136 17.41 12.69 -22.99
N SER A 137 18.50 12.70 -22.22
CA SER A 137 19.74 12.03 -22.64
C SER A 137 19.59 10.51 -22.69
N SER A 138 20.05 9.84 -23.74
CA SER A 138 20.07 8.37 -23.80
C SER A 138 21.09 7.73 -22.85
N LYS A 139 21.92 8.53 -22.17
CA LYS A 139 22.96 8.08 -21.23
C LYS A 139 22.44 8.16 -19.79
N VAL A 140 22.81 7.19 -18.96
CA VAL A 140 22.56 7.24 -17.51
C VAL A 140 23.65 8.11 -16.87
N PRO A 141 23.30 9.16 -16.10
CA PRO A 141 24.30 9.99 -15.40
C PRO A 141 25.21 9.14 -14.51
N GLY A 142 26.53 9.31 -14.64
CA GLY A 142 27.52 8.61 -13.82
C GLY A 142 28.01 7.25 -14.34
N LYS A 143 27.44 6.69 -15.42
CA LYS A 143 28.03 5.50 -16.06
C LYS A 143 29.16 5.94 -17.00
N LYS A 144 30.41 5.91 -16.53
CA LYS A 144 31.59 6.10 -17.40
C LYS A 144 31.49 5.10 -18.55
N ARG A 145 31.66 5.59 -19.78
CA ARG A 145 31.80 4.79 -20.98
C ARG A 145 33.06 3.94 -20.76
N THR A 146 32.93 2.63 -20.55
CA THR A 146 34.02 1.71 -20.85
C THR A 146 34.21 1.79 -22.37
N LEU A 147 35.06 2.73 -22.77
CA LEU A 147 35.74 2.69 -24.04
C LEU A 147 36.93 1.77 -23.82
N GLU A 148 36.80 0.50 -24.20
CA GLU A 148 37.96 -0.33 -24.50
C GLU A 148 37.71 -0.97 -25.87
N ASN A 149 38.42 -0.37 -26.83
CA ASN A 149 38.98 -0.85 -28.10
C ASN A 149 38.39 -2.09 -28.77
#